data_AF-A0A1I0C7I9-F1
#
_entry.id   AF-A0A1I0C7I9-F1
#
_cell.length_a   1.000
_cell.length_b   1.000
_cell.length_c   1.000
_cell.angle_alpha   90.00
_cell.angle_beta   90.00
_cell.angle_gamma   90.00
#
_symmetry.space_group_name_H-M   'P 1'
#
loop_
_entity.id
_entity.type
_entity.pdbx_description
1 polymer ?
#
loop_
_entity_poly.entity_id
_entity_poly.type
_entity_poly.pdbx_seq_one_letter_code
_entity_poly.pdbx_strand_id
1 'polypeptide(L)'
;MVVINVCIGSACHLKGAYNVLERLQQLIKDRDLEDQVTLKAAFCLGQCTQAVSVRINDDGVVAVSDKDVDEFFEESIIGRLSN
;
A
#
# COMPACT_ATOMS: atom_id res chain seq x y z
N MET A 1 -11.61 -4.35 9.03
CA MET A 1 -10.14 -4.42 9.07
C MET A 1 -9.63 -4.36 7.64
N VAL A 2 -8.80 -3.36 7.32
CA VAL A 2 -8.27 -3.12 5.97
C VAL A 2 -6.91 -3.80 5.85
N VAL A 3 -6.71 -4.62 4.82
CA VAL A 3 -5.44 -5.32 4.58
C VAL A 3 -4.76 -4.71 3.36
N ILE A 4 -3.57 -4.15 3.53
CA ILE A 4 -2.79 -3.55 2.44
C ILE A 4 -1.67 -4.52 2.08
N ASN A 5 -1.64 -4.98 0.84
CA ASN A 5 -0.61 -5.87 0.31
C ASN A 5 0.27 -5.09 -0.66
N VAL A 6 1.54 -4.87 -0.30
CA VAL A 6 2.51 -4.17 -1.14
C VAL A 6 3.40 -5.17 -1.86
N CYS A 7 3.45 -5.12 -3.19
CA CYS A 7 4.32 -5.96 -4.00
C CYS A 7 5.79 -5.60 -3.76
N ILE A 8 6.58 -6.57 -3.31
CA ILE A 8 8.04 -6.47 -3.15
C ILE A 8 8.79 -7.32 -4.19
N GLY A 9 8.11 -7.71 -5.28
CA GLY A 9 8.75 -8.40 -6.41
C GLY A 9 9.80 -7.54 -7.12
N SER A 10 10.61 -8.15 -8.00
CA SER A 10 11.76 -7.50 -8.64
C SER A 10 11.46 -6.13 -9.28
N ALA A 11 10.40 -6.04 -10.08
CA ALA A 11 10.00 -4.77 -10.72
C ALA A 11 9.57 -3.71 -9.70
N CYS A 12 8.84 -4.09 -8.65
CA CYS A 12 8.39 -3.18 -7.61
C CYS A 12 9.55 -2.76 -6.69
N HIS A 13 10.47 -3.66 -6.39
CA HIS A 13 11.69 -3.36 -5.65
C HIS A 13 12.52 -2.27 -6.35
N LEU A 14 12.77 -2.41 -7.67
CA LEU A 14 13.49 -1.42 -8.47
C LEU A 14 12.78 -0.06 -8.53
N LYS A 15 11.46 -0.03 -8.33
CA LYS A 15 10.63 1.19 -8.32
C LYS A 15 10.40 1.78 -6.93
N GLY A 16 11.08 1.27 -5.90
CA GLY A 16 11.03 1.83 -4.56
C GLY A 16 9.90 1.29 -3.68
N ALA A 17 9.51 0.02 -3.86
CA ALA A 17 8.49 -0.62 -3.00
C ALA A 17 8.76 -0.50 -1.50
N TYR A 18 10.03 -0.49 -1.09
CA TYR A 18 10.42 -0.30 0.31
C TYR A 18 10.05 1.10 0.82
N ASN A 19 10.26 2.15 0.01
CA ASN A 19 9.88 3.51 0.38
C ASN A 19 8.36 3.62 0.58
N VAL A 20 7.58 3.00 -0.32
CA VAL A 20 6.11 2.94 -0.20
C VAL A 20 5.70 2.19 1.07
N LEU A 21 6.33 1.05 1.35
CA LEU A 21 6.02 0.23 2.53
C LEU A 21 6.36 0.96 3.83
N GLU A 22 7.53 1.57 3.93
CA GLU A 22 7.95 2.35 5.09
C GLU A 22 7.03 3.57 5.31
N ARG A 23 6.68 4.29 4.24
CA ARG A 23 5.79 5.44 4.34
C ARG A 23 4.38 5.04 4.79
N LEU A 24 3.82 3.97 4.24
CA LEU A 24 2.54 3.42 4.69
C LEU A 24 2.60 2.99 6.17
N GLN A 25 3.68 2.34 6.59
CA GLN A 25 3.85 1.94 7.99
C GLN A 25 3.89 3.15 8.94
N GLN A 26 4.59 4.22 8.57
CA GLN A 26 4.60 5.47 9.32
C GLN A 26 3.19 6.09 9.39
N LEU A 27 2.49 6.19 8.27
CA LEU A 27 1.14 6.79 8.21
C LEU A 27 0.10 6.04 9.05
N ILE A 28 0.21 4.71 9.12
CA ILE A 28 -0.65 3.86 9.97
C ILE A 28 -0.36 4.16 11.44
N LYS A 29 0.92 4.24 11.81
CA LYS A 29 1.35 4.50 13.19
C LYS A 29 1.02 5.92 13.64
N ASP A 30 1.27 6.92 12.81
CA ASP A 30 1.03 8.34 13.10
C ASP A 30 -0.46 8.67 13.32
N ARG A 31 -1.36 7.80 12.85
CA ARG A 31 -2.81 7.93 13.03
C ARG A 31 -3.41 6.88 13.99
N ASP A 32 -2.58 6.11 14.68
CA ASP A 32 -3.01 5.05 15.61
C ASP A 32 -3.97 4.02 14.96
N LEU A 33 -3.72 3.68 13.68
CA LEU A 33 -4.56 2.79 12.88
C LEU A 33 -4.08 1.32 12.88
N GLU A 34 -3.12 0.97 13.73
CA GLU A 34 -2.50 -0.37 13.77
C GLU A 34 -3.53 -1.48 14.06
N ASP A 35 -4.60 -1.17 14.82
CA ASP A 35 -5.70 -2.11 15.10
C ASP A 35 -6.73 -2.23 13.96
N GLN A 36 -6.71 -1.31 13.00
CA GLN A 36 -7.69 -1.23 11.92
C GLN A 36 -7.10 -1.61 10.56
N VAL A 37 -5.79 -1.40 10.38
CA VAL A 37 -5.07 -1.57 9.12
C VAL A 37 -3.93 -2.56 9.31
N THR A 38 -3.93 -3.63 8.51
CA THR A 38 -2.83 -4.60 8.45
C THR A 38 -2.01 -4.38 7.18
N LEU A 39 -0.76 -3.94 7.33
CA LEU A 39 0.19 -3.86 6.23
C LEU A 39 0.93 -5.18 6.05
N LYS A 40 0.92 -5.73 4.83
CA LYS A 40 1.59 -6.99 4.47
C LYS A 40 2.47 -6.76 3.25
N ALA A 41 3.67 -7.32 3.29
CA ALA A 41 4.46 -7.51 2.09
C ALA A 41 3.90 -8.70 1.31
N ALA A 42 3.64 -8.50 0.03
CA ALA A 42 3.22 -9.53 -0.91
C ALA A 42 4.28 -9.69 -2.00
N PHE A 43 4.34 -10.87 -2.61
CA PHE A 43 5.22 -11.07 -3.76
C PHE A 43 4.58 -10.47 -5.02
N CYS A 44 4.67 -11.14 -6.17
CA CYS A 44 4.09 -10.64 -7.41
C CYS A 44 2.55 -10.56 -7.32
N LEU A 45 1.99 -9.38 -7.60
CA LEU A 45 0.55 -9.15 -7.75
C LEU A 45 0.07 -9.24 -9.21
N GLY A 46 0.94 -9.68 -10.13
CA GLY A 46 0.64 -9.84 -11.56
C GLY A 46 0.60 -8.53 -12.36
N GLN A 47 1.04 -7.41 -11.77
CA GLN A 47 0.96 -6.06 -12.35
C GLN A 47 2.33 -5.39 -12.49
N CYS A 48 3.33 -6.12 -13.02
CA CYS A 48 4.73 -5.65 -13.09
C CYS A 48 4.92 -4.35 -13.90
N THR A 49 4.02 -4.03 -14.83
CA THR A 49 4.03 -2.77 -15.59
C THR A 49 3.54 -1.57 -14.76
N GLN A 50 2.86 -1.83 -13.65
CA GLN A 50 2.25 -0.88 -12.72
C GLN A 50 2.91 -1.04 -11.33
N ALA A 51 4.21 -0.82 -11.30
CA ALA A 51 5.01 -0.85 -10.08
C ALA A 51 5.11 0.57 -9.46
N VAL A 52 4.94 0.73 -8.15
CA VAL A 52 4.78 -0.30 -7.12
C VAL A 52 3.32 -0.75 -7.03
N SER A 53 3.08 -2.05 -7.16
CA SER A 53 1.72 -2.59 -7.12
C SER A 53 1.25 -2.76 -5.67
N VAL A 54 0.07 -2.23 -5.35
CA VAL A 54 -0.56 -2.34 -4.03
C VAL A 54 -1.98 -2.89 -4.20
N ARG A 55 -2.36 -3.88 -3.38
CA ARG A 55 -3.73 -4.40 -3.31
C ARG A 55 -4.32 -4.09 -1.94
N ILE A 56 -5.54 -3.57 -1.92
CA ILE A 56 -6.30 -3.34 -0.69
C ILE A 56 -7.37 -4.42 -0.58
N ASN A 57 -7.41 -5.16 0.54
CA ASN A 57 -8.30 -6.30 0.75
C ASN A 57 -8.26 -7.28 -0.44
N ASP A 58 -9.44 -7.63 -0.97
CA ASP A 58 -9.65 -8.39 -2.20
C ASP A 58 -10.07 -7.48 -3.38
N ASP A 59 -9.84 -6.17 -3.28
CA ASP A 59 -10.09 -5.21 -4.37
C ASP A 59 -9.02 -5.33 -5.48
N GLY A 60 -9.18 -4.49 -6.51
CA GLY A 60 -8.20 -4.34 -7.57
C GLY A 60 -6.80 -3.94 -7.07
N VAL A 61 -5.82 -4.17 -7.95
CA VAL A 61 -4.43 -3.72 -7.74
C VAL A 61 -4.29 -2.32 -8.31
N VAL A 62 -3.66 -1.43 -7.54
CA VAL A 62 -3.34 -0.06 -7.95
C VAL A 62 -1.83 0.15 -7.99
N ALA A 63 -1.38 1.10 -8.81
CA ALA A 63 0.00 1.55 -8.81
C ALA A 63 0.16 2.67 -7.78
N VAL A 64 1.20 2.59 -6.98
CA VAL A 64 1.58 3.62 -6.00
C VAL A 64 3.08 3.89 -6.17
N SER A 65 3.48 5.13 -5.96
CA SER A 65 4.86 5.61 -5.94
C SER A 65 5.15 6.31 -4.61
N ASP A 66 6.39 6.72 -4.44
CA ASP A 66 6.83 7.51 -3.28
C ASP A 66 6.17 8.89 -3.19
N LYS A 67 5.66 9.44 -4.32
CA LYS A 67 5.11 10.80 -4.38
C LYS A 67 3.62 10.89 -4.09
N ASP A 68 2.88 9.83 -4.38
CA ASP A 68 1.43 9.73 -4.29
C ASP A 68 0.97 8.78 -3.17
N VAL A 69 1.89 8.12 -2.45
CA VAL A 69 1.55 7.23 -1.32
C VAL A 69 0.73 7.91 -0.23
N ASP A 70 1.00 9.19 0.06
CA ASP A 70 0.25 9.97 1.04
C ASP A 70 -1.20 10.23 0.61
N GLU A 71 -1.38 10.65 -0.65
CA GLU A 71 -2.71 10.87 -1.25
C GLU A 71 -3.48 9.56 -1.36
N PHE A 72 -2.83 8.51 -1.85
CA PHE A 72 -3.38 7.15 -1.91
C PHE A 72 -3.86 6.68 -0.53
N PHE A 73 -3.09 6.94 0.53
CA PHE A 73 -3.46 6.53 1.88
C PHE A 73 -4.73 7.24 2.36
N GLU A 74 -4.84 8.55 2.15
CA GLU A 74 -6.04 9.32 2.51
C GLU A 74 -7.27 8.85 1.72
N GLU A 75 -7.18 8.79 0.40
CA GLU A 75 -8.33 8.47 -0.45
C GLU A 75 -8.75 7.01 -0.31
N SER A 76 -7.77 6.10 -0.31
CA SER A 76 -8.05 4.67 -0.42
C SER A 76 -8.12 3.96 0.93
N ILE A 77 -7.38 4.40 1.96
CA ILE A 77 -7.40 3.74 3.27
C ILE A 77 -8.36 4.46 4.22
N ILE A 78 -8.18 5.76 4.43
CA ILE A 78 -9.03 6.52 5.37
C ILE A 78 -10.49 6.59 4.88
N GLY A 79 -10.70 6.78 3.59
CA GLY A 79 -12.04 6.72 2.99
C GLY A 79 -12.77 5.39 3.22
N ARG A 80 -12.04 4.28 3.37
CA ARG A 80 -12.61 2.94 3.67
C ARG A 80 -12.83 2.67 5.17
N LEU A 81 -12.19 3.44 6.06
CA LEU A 81 -12.36 3.30 7.51
C LEU A 81 -13.52 4.16 8.06
N SER A 82 -13.90 5.20 7.32
CA SER A 82 -14.90 6.18 7.75
C SER A 82 -16.34 5.81 7.32
N ASN A 83 -16.57 4.58 6.86
CA ASN A 83 -17.84 4.07 6.34
C ASN A 83 -18.16 2.71 6.96
#